data_AF-A0A315DBT6-F1
#
_entry.id   AF-A0A315DBT6-F1
#
_cell.length_a   1.000
_cell.length_b   1.000
_cell.length_c   1.000
_cell.angle_alpha   90.00
_cell.angle_beta   90.00
_cell.angle_gamma   90.00
#
_symmetry.space_group_name_H-M   'P 1'
#
loop_
_entity.id
_entity.type
_entity.pdbx_description
1 polymer ?
#
loop_
_entity_poly.entity_id
_entity_poly.type
_entity_poly.pdbx_seq_one_letter_code
_entity_poly.pdbx_strand_id
1 'polypeptide(L)'
;MNNAALKAQVTELISNIPDEQVEHFALTIEAVARCYQSQALHAVLLVQNDEDQTQSVYAINAATEQATEMVAALAEALRMVEKEESGPLN
;
A
#
# COMPACT_ATOMS: atom_id res chain seq x y z
N MET A 1 -7.06 -22.75 5.48
CA MET A 1 -5.61 -22.58 5.70
C MET A 1 -5.38 -22.32 7.18
N ASN A 2 -4.39 -22.94 7.83
CA ASN A 2 -4.08 -22.68 9.24
C ASN A 2 -2.97 -21.61 9.36
N ASN A 3 -2.80 -21.04 10.56
CA ASN A 3 -1.82 -19.96 10.78
C ASN A 3 -0.37 -20.36 10.45
N ALA A 4 0.00 -21.62 10.63
CA ALA A 4 1.34 -22.10 10.33
C ALA A 4 1.59 -22.16 8.81
N ALA A 5 0.60 -22.68 8.06
CA ALA A 5 0.65 -22.73 6.60
C ALA A 5 0.67 -21.32 5.99
N LEU A 6 -0.13 -20.39 6.52
CA LEU A 6 -0.10 -19.00 6.08
C LEU A 6 1.27 -18.35 6.32
N LYS A 7 1.85 -18.53 7.52
CA LYS A 7 3.17 -18.00 7.83
C LYS A 7 4.24 -18.57 6.90
N ALA A 8 4.22 -19.89 6.65
CA ALA A 8 5.15 -20.52 5.72
C ALA A 8 5.03 -19.95 4.30
N GLN A 9 3.80 -19.76 3.80
CA GLN A 9 3.55 -19.15 2.51
C GLN A 9 4.08 -17.71 2.44
N VAL A 10 3.86 -16.91 3.48
CA VAL A 10 4.40 -15.54 3.56
C VAL A 10 5.92 -15.55 3.57
N THR A 11 6.56 -16.42 4.35
CA THR A 11 8.02 -16.57 4.34
C THR A 11 8.55 -16.92 2.95
N GLU A 12 7.89 -17.83 2.25
CA GLU A 12 8.26 -18.23 0.88
C GLU A 12 8.14 -17.06 -0.09
N LEU A 13 7.04 -16.30 -0.04
CA LEU A 13 6.86 -15.10 -0.87
C LEU A 13 7.99 -14.09 -0.64
N ILE A 14 8.34 -13.83 0.63
CA ILE A 14 9.41 -12.90 0.99
C ILE A 14 10.77 -13.41 0.49
N SER A 15 11.01 -14.72 0.59
CA SER A 15 12.29 -15.33 0.17
C SER A 15 12.53 -15.27 -1.35
N ASN A 16 11.48 -15.01 -2.14
CA ASN A 16 11.58 -14.86 -3.59
C ASN A 16 11.74 -13.40 -4.03
N ILE A 17 11.75 -12.44 -3.10
CA ILE A 17 11.98 -11.03 -3.42
C ILE A 17 13.48 -10.83 -3.69
N PRO A 18 13.87 -10.19 -4.82
CA PRO A 18 15.27 -9.87 -5.09
C PRO A 18 15.89 -9.01 -4.00
N ASP A 19 17.15 -9.27 -3.62
CA ASP A 19 17.83 -8.58 -2.51
C ASP A 19 17.77 -7.05 -2.62
N GLU A 20 17.85 -6.51 -3.83
CA GLU A 20 17.77 -5.08 -4.11
C GLU A 20 16.39 -4.45 -3.80
N GLN A 21 15.33 -5.28 -3.73
CA GLN A 21 13.97 -4.86 -3.37
C GLN A 21 13.61 -5.19 -1.92
N VAL A 22 14.39 -6.06 -1.25
CA VAL A 22 14.10 -6.52 0.12
C VAL A 22 14.08 -5.36 1.11
N GLU A 23 14.96 -4.37 0.99
CA GLU A 23 15.02 -3.23 1.91
C GLU A 23 13.75 -2.37 1.84
N HIS A 24 13.30 -2.03 0.63
CA HIS A 24 12.06 -1.27 0.43
C HIS A 24 10.82 -2.06 0.87
N PHE A 25 10.81 -3.36 0.57
CA PHE A 25 9.77 -4.28 1.03
C PHE A 25 9.71 -4.38 2.55
N ALA A 26 10.87 -4.45 3.23
CA ALA A 26 10.97 -4.57 4.69
C ALA A 26 10.32 -3.39 5.41
N LEU A 27 10.57 -2.16 4.94
CA LEU A 27 9.94 -0.96 5.51
C LEU A 27 8.42 -1.00 5.35
N THR A 28 7.95 -1.40 4.16
CA THR A 28 6.52 -1.48 3.85
C THR A 28 5.82 -2.53 4.72
N ILE A 29 6.36 -3.75 4.78
CA ILE A 29 5.74 -4.84 5.54
C ILE A 29 5.76 -4.57 7.05
N GLU A 30 6.80 -3.90 7.57
CA GLU A 30 6.84 -3.47 8.96
C GLU A 30 5.73 -2.46 9.28
N ALA A 31 5.54 -1.45 8.42
CA ALA A 31 4.48 -0.46 8.59
C ALA A 31 3.09 -1.12 8.57
N VAL A 32 2.86 -2.04 7.63
CA VAL A 32 1.60 -2.81 7.54
C VAL A 32 1.37 -3.66 8.79
N ALA A 33 2.40 -4.38 9.25
CA ALA A 33 2.30 -5.21 10.45
C ALA A 33 1.97 -4.38 11.70
N ARG A 34 2.59 -3.20 11.85
CA ARG A 34 2.32 -2.27 12.96
C ARG A 34 0.86 -1.81 12.99
N CYS A 35 0.21 -1.66 11.84
CA CYS A 35 -1.22 -1.33 11.78
C CYS A 35 -2.07 -2.42 12.43
N TYR A 36 -1.78 -3.71 12.22
CA TYR A 36 -2.53 -4.79 12.87
C TYR A 36 -2.17 -4.99 14.35
N GLN A 37 -1.08 -4.42 14.83
CA GLN A 37 -0.66 -4.46 16.24
C GLN A 37 -1.21 -3.28 17.06
N SER A 38 -1.66 -2.20 16.42
CA SER A 38 -2.16 -0.99 17.08
C SER A 38 -3.43 -0.47 16.42
N GLN A 39 -4.51 -0.36 17.21
CA GLN A 39 -5.81 0.14 16.71
C GLN A 39 -5.80 1.63 16.32
N ALA A 40 -4.78 2.38 16.73
CA ALA A 40 -4.64 3.80 16.40
C ALA A 40 -3.85 4.05 15.11
N LEU A 41 -3.28 3.01 14.50
CA LEU A 41 -2.50 3.11 13.26
C LEU A 41 -3.31 2.59 12.08
N HIS A 42 -3.36 3.40 11.03
CA HIS A 42 -4.03 3.10 9.78
C HIS A 42 -3.09 3.42 8.62
N ALA A 43 -3.15 2.63 7.55
CA ALA A 43 -2.36 2.86 6.35
C ALA A 43 -3.20 2.63 5.09
N VAL A 44 -2.79 3.25 4.00
CA VAL A 44 -3.28 2.94 2.66
C VAL A 44 -2.10 2.50 1.80
N LEU A 45 -2.28 1.40 1.09
CA LEU A 45 -1.33 0.89 0.10
C LEU A 45 -1.95 1.03 -1.28
N LEU A 46 -1.28 1.77 -2.16
CA LEU A 46 -1.59 1.82 -3.59
C LEU A 46 -0.71 0.78 -4.29
N VAL A 47 -1.34 -0.14 -5.01
CA VAL A 47 -0.66 -1.14 -5.83
C VAL A 47 -1.03 -0.88 -7.27
N GLN A 48 -0.03 -0.62 -8.09
CA GLN A 48 -0.21 -0.56 -9.54
C GLN A 48 0.21 -1.89 -10.14
N ASN A 49 -0.62 -2.41 -11.04
CA ASN A 49 -0.26 -3.54 -11.88
C ASN A 49 0.00 -3.02 -13.29
N ASP A 50 1.26 -3.07 -13.71
CA ASP A 50 1.67 -2.56 -15.02
C ASP A 50 1.23 -3.48 -16.17
N GLU A 51 0.95 -4.75 -15.91
CA GLU A 51 0.53 -5.71 -16.96
C GLU A 51 -0.88 -5.41 -17.47
N ASP A 52 -1.80 -5.06 -16.58
CA ASP A 52 -3.19 -4.76 -16.90
C ASP A 52 -3.55 -3.27 -16.74
N GLN A 53 -2.57 -2.43 -16.39
CA GLN A 53 -2.70 -1.00 -16.13
C GLN A 53 -3.77 -0.67 -15.07
N THR A 54 -4.00 -1.58 -14.12
CA THR A 54 -4.92 -1.34 -13.01
C THR A 54 -4.20 -0.75 -11.81
N GLN A 55 -4.97 -0.01 -11.01
CA GLN A 55 -4.54 0.50 -9.71
C GLN A 55 -5.52 0.02 -8.64
N SER A 56 -4.97 -0.61 -7.60
CA SER A 56 -5.72 -1.13 -6.46
C SER A 56 -5.34 -0.36 -5.21
N VAL A 57 -6.33 0.03 -4.41
CA VAL A 57 -6.12 0.74 -3.14
C VAL A 57 -6.58 -0.14 -1.99
N TYR A 58 -5.68 -0.40 -1.05
CA TYR A 58 -5.95 -1.21 0.13
C TYR A 58 -5.89 -0.33 1.38
N ALA A 59 -7.00 -0.26 2.12
CA ALA A 59 -7.03 0.34 3.45
C ALA A 59 -6.71 -0.73 4.51
N ILE A 60 -5.78 -0.41 5.41
CA ILE A 60 -5.20 -1.36 6.36
C ILE A 60 -5.55 -0.91 7.78
N ASN A 61 -6.19 -1.82 8.52
CA ASN A 61 -6.69 -1.59 9.88
C ASN A 61 -7.63 -0.37 10.00
N ALA A 62 -8.25 0.08 8.90
CA ALA A 62 -9.12 1.24 8.87
C ALA A 62 -10.60 0.83 8.77
N ALA A 63 -11.48 1.54 9.47
CA ALA A 63 -12.92 1.43 9.27
C ALA A 63 -13.33 2.00 7.89
N THR A 64 -14.51 1.64 7.39
CA THR A 64 -15.00 2.09 6.07
C THR A 64 -14.97 3.61 5.90
N GLU A 65 -15.33 4.36 6.94
CA GLU A 65 -15.33 5.82 6.95
C GLU A 65 -13.90 6.36 6.80
N GLN A 66 -12.97 5.87 7.63
CA GLN A 66 -11.54 6.22 7.57
C GLN A 66 -10.91 5.85 6.23
N ALA A 67 -11.24 4.66 5.70
CA ALA A 67 -10.78 4.24 4.38
C ALA A 67 -11.25 5.18 3.26
N THR A 68 -12.51 5.65 3.35
CA THR A 68 -13.08 6.60 2.39
C THR A 68 -12.35 7.94 2.44
N GLU A 69 -12.06 8.45 3.65
CA GLU A 69 -11.28 9.67 3.85
C GLU A 69 -9.85 9.54 3.29
N MET A 70 -9.18 8.42 3.56
CA MET A 70 -7.82 8.19 3.05
C MET A 70 -7.77 8.06 1.53
N VAL A 71 -8.77 7.40 0.92
CA VAL A 71 -8.89 7.32 -0.55
C VAL A 71 -9.17 8.70 -1.15
N ALA A 72 -10.04 9.49 -0.52
CA ALA A 72 -10.33 10.86 -0.97
C ALA A 72 -9.08 11.75 -0.90
N ALA A 73 -8.31 11.67 0.19
CA ALA A 73 -7.06 12.39 0.35
C ALA A 73 -6.01 11.98 -0.71
N LEU A 74 -5.91 10.68 -1.00
CA LEU A 74 -5.03 10.18 -2.06
C LEU A 74 -5.46 10.68 -3.45
N ALA A 75 -6.76 10.62 -3.76
CA ALA A 75 -7.29 11.13 -5.03
C ALA A 75 -7.06 12.63 -5.19
N GLU A 76 -7.17 13.41 -4.11
CA GLU A 76 -6.89 14.84 -4.12
C GLU A 76 -5.39 15.11 -4.30
N ALA A 77 -4.51 14.38 -3.62
CA ALA A 77 -3.07 14.49 -3.80
C ALA A 77 -2.65 14.16 -5.25
N LEU A 78 -3.20 13.11 -5.84
CA LEU A 78 -2.93 12.74 -7.24
C LEU A 78 -3.36 13.85 -8.21
N ARG A 79 -4.53 14.46 -8.00
CA ARG A 79 -5.00 15.61 -8.80
C ARG A 79 -4.11 16.84 -8.65
N MET A 80 -3.53 17.06 -7.47
CA MET A 80 -2.59 18.16 -7.26
C MET A 80 -1.29 17.94 -8.03
N VAL A 81 -0.76 16.72 -8.02
CA VAL A 81 0.44 16.35 -8.80
C VAL A 81 0.19 16.56 -10.30
N GLU A 82 -0.94 16.10 -10.85
CA GLU A 82 -1.29 16.33 -12.26
C GLU A 82 -1.35 17.82 -12.60
N LYS A 83 -1.89 18.65 -11.70
CA LYS A 83 -2.02 20.10 -11.91
C LYS A 83 -0.68 20.83 -11.84
N GLU A 84 0.26 20.35 -11.04
CA GLU A 84 1.64 20.86 -10.99
C GLU A 84 2.47 20.44 -12.21
N GLU A 85 2.27 19.22 -12.72
CA GLU A 85 2.88 18.76 -13.97
C GLU A 85 2.30 19.46 -15.21
N SER A 86 1.04 19.89 -15.15
CA SER A 86 0.33 20.62 -16.20
C SER A 86 0.52 22.15 -16.15
N GLY A 87 1.71 22.63 -15.71
CA GLY A 87 2.03 24.06 -15.59
C GLY A 87 1.56 24.90 -16.81
N PRO A 88 1.26 26.20 -16.62
CA PRO A 88 0.50 26.99 -17.59
C PRO A 88 1.12 26.86 -18.97
N LEU A 89 0.34 26.32 -19.91
CA LEU A 89 0.64 26.36 -21.34
C LEU A 89 0.77 27.84 -21.72
N ASN A 90 2.02 28.31 -21.84
CA ASN A 90 2.34 29.59 -22.47
C ASN A 90 2.09 29.50 -23.97
#